data_AF-A0A0Z8U5Z5-F1
#
_entry.id   AF-A0A0Z8U5Z5-F1
#
_cell.length_a   1.000
_cell.length_b   1.000
_cell.length_c   1.000
_cell.angle_alpha   90.00
_cell.angle_beta   90.00
_cell.angle_gamma   90.00
#
_symmetry.space_group_name_H-M   'P 1'
#
loop_
_entity.id
_entity.type
_entity.pdbx_description
1 polymer ?
#
loop_
_entity_poly.entity_id
_entity_poly.type
_entity_poly.pdbx_seq_one_letter_code
_entity_poly.pdbx_strand_id
1 'polypeptide(L)' 'MELGERIKVIRVSLGETMEQFGERFNTSKGTVNNWEKGRNAPNKANLKKIADLSDNPREFISLYLTQV' A
#
# COMPACT_ATOMS: atom_id res chain seq x y z
N MET A 1 -7.56 8.37 -8.02
CA MET A 1 -7.32 7.49 -6.86
C MET A 1 -5.91 7.71 -6.38
N GLU A 2 -5.75 8.19 -5.16
CA GLU A 2 -4.44 8.44 -4.53
C GLU A 2 -3.79 7.12 -4.08
N LEU A 3 -2.48 7.16 -3.75
CA LEU A 3 -1.75 5.99 -3.29
C LEU A 3 -2.43 5.31 -2.09
N GLY A 4 -2.85 6.09 -1.09
CA GLY A 4 -3.48 5.56 0.13
C GLY A 4 -4.76 4.77 -0.16
N GLU A 5 -5.58 5.27 -1.08
CA GLU A 5 -6.80 4.59 -1.52
C GLU A 5 -6.48 3.27 -2.22
N ARG A 6 -5.44 3.23 -3.06
CA ARG A 6 -5.00 1.99 -3.73
C ARG A 6 -4.50 0.94 -2.73
N ILE A 7 -3.72 1.36 -1.74
CA ILE A 7 -3.26 0.48 -0.65
C ILE A 7 -4.47 -0.12 0.08
N LYS A 8 -5.47 0.70 0.39
CA LYS A 8 -6.70 0.26 1.04
C LYS A 8 -7.47 -0.75 0.17
N VAL A 9 -7.61 -0.49 -1.13
CA VAL A 9 -8.28 -1.41 -2.07
C VAL A 9 -7.58 -2.76 -2.09
N ILE A 10 -6.25 -2.78 -2.21
CA ILE A 10 -5.46 -4.02 -2.19
C ILE A 10 -5.70 -4.77 -0.87
N ARG A 11 -5.54 -4.11 0.28
CA ARG A 11 -5.75 -4.75 1.58
C ARG A 11 -7.15 -5.35 1.71
N VAL A 12 -8.18 -4.59 1.35
CA VAL A 12 -9.58 -5.06 1.44
C VAL A 12 -9.85 -6.20 0.48
N SER A 13 -9.26 -6.19 -0.73
CA SER A 13 -9.40 -7.29 -1.70
C SER A 13 -8.80 -8.61 -1.19
N LEU A 14 -7.79 -8.54 -0.32
CA LEU A 14 -7.20 -9.69 0.37
C LEU A 14 -8.02 -10.16 1.59
N GLY A 15 -9.05 -9.42 2.00
CA GLY A 15 -9.84 -9.71 3.19
C GLY A 15 -9.12 -9.43 4.52
N GLU A 16 -8.07 -8.59 4.50
CA GLU A 16 -7.18 -8.39 5.65
C GLU A 16 -7.55 -7.16 6.50
N THR A 17 -7.37 -7.29 7.82
CA THR A 17 -7.34 -6.13 8.74
C THR A 17 -6.05 -5.31 8.54
N MET A 18 -6.02 -4.08 9.04
CA MET A 18 -4.80 -3.25 9.00
C MET A 18 -3.64 -3.90 9.78
N GLU A 19 -3.95 -4.59 10.88
CA GLU A 19 -3.00 -5.39 11.64
C GLU A 19 -2.37 -6.49 10.78
N GLN A 20 -3.20 -7.36 10.17
CA GLN A 20 -2.74 -8.48 9.33
C GLN A 20 -1.93 -7.99 8.11
N PHE A 21 -2.40 -6.92 7.47
CA PHE A 21 -1.66 -6.32 6.36
C PHE A 21 -0.31 -5.77 6.82
N GLY A 22 -0.25 -5.15 8.00
CA GLY A 22 0.97 -4.61 8.59
C GLY A 22 2.04 -5.67 8.87
N GLU A 23 1.64 -6.87 9.27
CA GLU A 23 2.54 -8.02 9.53
C GLU A 23 3.38 -8.37 8.29
N ARG A 24 2.82 -8.29 7.07
CA ARG A 24 3.54 -8.53 5.80
C ARG A 24 4.75 -7.59 5.59
N PHE A 25 4.72 -6.43 6.25
CA PHE A 25 5.72 -5.37 6.12
C PHE A 25 6.48 -5.10 7.41
N ASN A 26 6.32 -5.96 8.44
CA ASN A 26 6.87 -5.75 9.78
C ASN A 26 6.55 -4.35 10.32
N THR A 27 5.29 -3.92 10.17
CA THR A 27 4.83 -2.61 10.62
C THR A 27 3.53 -2.68 11.41
N SER A 28 3.19 -1.59 12.10
CA SER A 28 1.98 -1.52 12.93
C SER A 28 0.72 -1.22 12.12
N LYS A 29 -0.45 -1.57 12.67
CA LYS A 29 -1.76 -1.09 12.20
C LYS A 29 -1.80 0.43 12.03
N GLY A 30 -1.22 1.17 12.98
CA GLY A 30 -1.16 2.63 12.92
C GLY A 30 -0.42 3.15 11.69
N THR A 31 0.67 2.48 11.31
CA THR A 31 1.41 2.77 10.10
C THR A 31 0.55 2.53 8.85
N VAL A 32 -0.12 1.38 8.76
CA VAL A 32 -1.02 1.06 7.63
C VAL A 32 -2.16 2.08 7.53
N ASN A 33 -2.80 2.46 8.64
CA ASN A 33 -3.80 3.51 8.66
C ASN A 33 -3.26 4.86 8.15
N ASN A 34 -2.01 5.21 8.48
CA ASN A 34 -1.40 6.44 8.00
C ASN A 34 -1.09 6.39 6.50
N TRP A 35 -0.67 5.23 5.98
CA TRP A 35 -0.51 5.00 4.54
C TRP A 35 -1.83 5.17 3.79
N GLU A 36 -2.91 4.54 4.27
CA GLU A 36 -4.22 4.61 3.63
C GLU A 36 -4.85 6.01 3.67
N LYS A 37 -4.49 6.81 4.67
CA LYS A 37 -4.91 8.21 4.80
C LYS A 37 -3.96 9.21 4.13
N GLY A 38 -2.90 8.75 3.46
CA GLY A 38 -1.91 9.61 2.82
C GLY A 38 -1.08 10.48 3.78
N ARG A 39 -1.07 10.19 5.08
CA ARG A 39 -0.29 10.95 6.08
C ARG A 39 1.20 10.71 5.97
N ASN A 40 1.59 9.51 5.55
CA ASN A 40 2.94 9.15 5.15
C ASN A 40 2.86 8.06 4.07
N ALA A 41 3.95 7.87 3.33
CA ALA A 41 4.04 6.82 2.31
C ALA A 41 4.84 5.60 2.82
N PRO A 42 4.57 4.38 2.32
CA PRO A 42 5.48 3.27 2.50
C PRO A 42 6.83 3.58 1.81
N ASN A 43 7.93 3.01 2.32
CA ASN A 43 9.22 3.13 1.65
C ASN A 43 9.24 2.36 0.32
N LYS A 44 10.27 2.55 -0.51
CA LYS A 44 10.40 1.90 -1.83
C LYS A 44 10.28 0.37 -1.78
N ALA A 45 10.83 -0.28 -0.76
CA ALA A 45 10.78 -1.74 -0.63
C ALA A 45 9.35 -2.24 -0.32
N ASN A 46 8.64 -1.55 0.59
CA ASN A 46 7.26 -1.86 0.92
C ASN A 46 6.32 -1.52 -0.23
N LEU A 47 6.54 -0.40 -0.94
CA LEU A 47 5.79 -0.06 -2.15
C LEU A 47 5.89 -1.15 -3.21
N LYS A 48 7.10 -1.69 -3.44
CA LYS A 48 7.28 -2.81 -4.38
C LYS A 48 6.49 -4.04 -3.93
N LYS A 49 6.60 -4.43 -2.66
CA LYS A 49 5.84 -5.55 -2.10
C LYS A 49 4.33 -5.34 -2.20
N ILE A 50 3.82 -4.13 -1.94
CA ILE A 50 2.39 -3.80 -2.09
C ILE A 50 1.98 -3.91 -3.56
N ALA A 51 2.80 -3.41 -4.49
CA ALA A 51 2.52 -3.52 -5.93
C ALA A 51 2.40 -5.00 -6.35
N ASP A 52 3.27 -5.87 -5.83
CA ASP A 52 3.25 -7.32 -6.10
C ASP A 52 2.00 -8.03 -5.54
N LEU A 53 1.26 -7.40 -4.61
CA LEU A 53 -0.03 -7.89 -4.10
C LEU A 53 -1.24 -7.42 -4.93
N SER A 54 -1.03 -6.51 -5.89
CA SER A 54 -2.09 -6.04 -6.78
C SER A 54 -2.18 -6.92 -8.03
N ASP A 55 -3.37 -6.99 -8.62
CA ASP A 55 -3.58 -7.68 -9.90
C ASP A 55 -2.74 -7.09 -11.05
N ASN A 56 -2.30 -5.83 -10.92
CA ASN A 56 -1.57 -5.11 -11.97
C ASN A 56 -0.39 -4.28 -11.42
N PRO A 57 0.73 -4.92 -11.03
CA PRO A 57 1.87 -4.26 -10.35
C PRO A 57 2.52 -3.12 -11.17
N ARG A 58 2.50 -3.21 -12.50
CA ARG A 58 3.07 -2.19 -13.39
C ARG A 58 2.27 -0.88 -13.36
N GLU A 59 0.94 -0.97 -13.35
CA GLU A 59 0.07 0.20 -13.26
C GLU A 59 0.26 0.91 -11.90
N PHE A 60 0.38 0.13 -10.82
CA PHE A 60 0.61 0.66 -9.47
C PHE A 60 1.89 1.51 -9.38
N ILE A 61 3.00 1.03 -9.95
CA ILE A 61 4.29 1.73 -9.91
C ILE A 61 4.32 2.92 -10.87
N SER A 62 3.73 2.79 -12.07
CA SER A 62 3.75 3.86 -13.08
C SER A 62 3.10 5.15 -12.59
N LEU A 63 2.06 5.05 -11.75
CA LEU A 63 1.34 6.21 -11.23
C LEU A 63 2.07 6.92 -10.09
N TYR A 64 3.03 6.25 -9.44
CA TYR A 64 3.81 6.80 -8.33
C TYR A 64 5.12 7.46 -8.80
N LEU A 65 5.69 7.00 -9.92
CA LEU A 65 6.95 7.54 -10.45
C LEU A 65 6.77 8.73 -11.41
N THR A 66 5.55 9.06 -11.83
CA THR A 66 5.24 10.23 -12.68
C THR A 66 4.90 11.50 -11.90
N GLN A 67 4.96 11.46 -10.56
CA GLN A 67 4.71 12.61 -9.68
C GLN A 67 6.00 13.23 -9.10
N VAL A 68 7.16 12.93 -9.70
CA VAL A 68 8.47 13.56 -9.43
C VAL A 68 9.08 14.10 -10.71
#